data_AF-A0A3Q7PY22-F1
#
_entry.id   AF-A0A3Q7PY22-F1
#
_cell.length_a   1.000
_cell.length_b   1.000
_cell.length_c   1.000
_cell.angle_alpha   90.00
_cell.angle_beta   90.00
_cell.angle_gamma   90.00
#
_symmetry.space_group_name_H-M   'P 1'
#
loop_
_entity.id
_entity.type
_entity.pdbx_description
1 polymer ?
#
loop_
_entity_poly.entity_id
_entity_poly.type
_entity_poly.pdbx_seq_one_letter_code
_entity_poly.pdbx_strand_id
1 'polypeptide(L)'
;NMKTDFKAQLARCQKLLDGGAWGQNSCSEIYIHGLGLTINHVISIALQLQAGSFGSLQVAANTSTVELVDELEPETDTREPLIRICNNSAIHIRVFRVAPK
;
A
#
# COMPACT_ATOMS: atom_id res chain seq x y z
N ASN A 1 -2.13 -1.00 -5.70
CA ASN A 1 -2.94 -0.59 -6.87
C ASN A 1 -4.06 -1.62 -7.08
N MET A 2 -5.33 -1.25 -7.04
CA MET A 2 -6.44 -2.21 -7.13
C MET A 2 -6.46 -3.01 -8.45
N LYS A 3 -5.94 -2.46 -9.55
CA LYS A 3 -6.01 -3.09 -10.87
C LYS A 3 -4.93 -4.15 -11.11
N THR A 4 -3.89 -4.20 -10.28
CA THR A 4 -2.85 -5.23 -10.45
C THR A 4 -3.30 -6.53 -9.81
N ASP A 5 -2.91 -7.65 -10.40
CA ASP A 5 -3.13 -8.97 -9.83
C ASP A 5 -2.64 -9.05 -8.36
N PHE A 6 -3.48 -9.67 -7.53
CA PHE A 6 -3.26 -9.78 -6.10
C PHE A 6 -2.01 -10.63 -5.80
N LYS A 7 -1.86 -11.79 -6.45
CA LYS A 7 -0.72 -12.68 -6.22
C LYS A 7 0.59 -12.01 -6.63
N ALA A 8 0.58 -11.28 -7.74
CA ALA A 8 1.73 -10.52 -8.19
C ALA A 8 2.12 -9.41 -7.19
N GLN A 9 1.15 -8.74 -6.54
CA GLN A 9 1.43 -7.77 -5.49
C GLN A 9 2.02 -8.42 -4.24
N LEU A 10 1.41 -9.50 -3.75
CA LEU A 10 1.92 -10.25 -2.60
C LEU A 10 3.35 -10.73 -2.83
N ALA A 11 3.62 -11.33 -4.00
CA ALA A 11 4.96 -11.81 -4.36
C ALA A 11 6.00 -10.69 -4.42
N ARG A 12 5.61 -9.48 -4.87
CA ARG A 12 6.50 -8.32 -4.85
C ARG A 12 6.82 -7.86 -3.42
N CYS A 13 5.82 -7.78 -2.55
CA CYS A 13 6.04 -7.44 -1.14
C CYS A 13 6.96 -8.46 -0.45
N GLN A 14 6.73 -9.75 -0.70
CA GLN A 14 7.57 -10.82 -0.17
C GLN A 14 9.01 -10.70 -0.67
N LYS A 15 9.21 -10.47 -1.97
CA LYS A 15 10.54 -10.29 -2.56
C LYS A 15 11.32 -9.12 -1.95
N LEU A 16 10.64 -8.02 -1.59
CA LEU A 16 11.26 -6.87 -0.91
C LEU A 16 11.73 -7.24 0.51
N LEU A 17 10.91 -8.01 1.24
CA LEU A 17 11.27 -8.50 2.57
C LEU A 17 12.45 -9.47 2.50
N ASP A 18 12.50 -10.34 1.49
CA ASP A 18 13.51 -11.40 1.37
C ASP A 18 14.84 -10.94 0.76
N GLY A 19 14.94 -9.70 0.25
CA GLY A 19 16.19 -9.16 -0.32
C GLY A 19 16.48 -9.59 -1.76
N GLY A 20 15.44 -9.81 -2.57
CA GLY A 20 15.60 -10.18 -3.97
C GLY A 20 16.33 -11.52 -4.20
N ALA A 21 16.65 -11.84 -5.46
CA ALA A 21 17.23 -13.14 -5.82
C ALA A 21 18.69 -13.35 -5.38
N TRP A 22 19.34 -12.30 -4.87
CA TRP A 22 20.76 -12.30 -4.50
C TRP A 22 20.99 -12.00 -3.01
N GLY A 23 19.91 -11.92 -2.21
CA GLY A 23 19.97 -11.65 -0.77
C GLY A 23 20.52 -10.28 -0.39
N GLN A 24 20.82 -9.41 -1.36
CA GLN A 24 21.25 -8.05 -1.14
C GLN A 24 20.04 -7.13 -1.04
N ASN A 25 20.07 -6.19 -0.09
CA ASN A 25 19.03 -5.17 0.09
C ASN A 25 17.69 -5.72 0.64
N SER A 26 17.74 -6.70 1.57
CA SER A 26 16.54 -7.12 2.31
C SER A 26 16.05 -6.01 3.23
N CYS A 27 14.77 -5.68 3.12
CA CYS A 27 14.14 -4.74 4.03
C CYS A 27 13.80 -5.44 5.34
N SER A 28 14.24 -4.89 6.47
CA SER A 28 13.77 -5.32 7.81
C SER A 28 12.29 -5.03 8.02
N GLU A 29 11.78 -4.02 7.31
CA GLU A 29 10.37 -3.65 7.28
C GLU A 29 9.96 -3.00 5.96
N ILE A 30 8.68 -3.10 5.64
CA ILE A 30 8.05 -2.37 4.53
C ILE A 30 6.79 -1.68 5.02
N TYR A 31 6.40 -0.59 4.35
CA TYR A 31 5.11 0.06 4.56
C TYR A 31 4.22 -0.14 3.34
N ILE A 32 3.00 -0.62 3.57
CA ILE A 32 1.98 -0.77 2.54
C ILE A 32 0.93 0.32 2.77
N HIS A 33 0.79 1.20 1.78
CA HIS A 33 -0.16 2.29 1.82
C HIS A 33 -1.40 1.96 0.99
N GLY A 34 -2.56 2.12 1.61
CA GLY A 34 -3.86 2.00 0.95
C GLY A 34 -4.62 3.30 1.05
N LEU A 35 -5.12 3.79 -0.09
CA LEU A 35 -5.97 4.96 -0.21
C LEU A 35 -7.38 4.53 -0.64
N GLY A 36 -8.41 4.99 0.08
CA GLY A 36 -9.82 4.76 -0.22
C GLY A 36 -10.14 3.29 -0.55
N LEU A 37 -10.57 3.03 -1.78
CA LEU A 37 -10.95 1.69 -2.26
C LEU A 37 -9.85 0.63 -2.07
N THR A 38 -8.57 1.02 -2.06
CA THR A 38 -7.45 0.07 -1.94
C THR A 38 -7.17 -0.40 -0.51
N ILE A 39 -7.81 0.18 0.51
CA ILE A 39 -7.59 -0.15 1.93
C ILE A 39 -7.77 -1.65 2.21
N ASN A 40 -8.92 -2.23 1.80
CA ASN A 40 -9.19 -3.66 2.01
C ASN A 40 -8.17 -4.57 1.32
N HIS A 41 -7.72 -4.17 0.13
CA HIS A 41 -6.71 -4.92 -0.62
C HIS A 41 -5.37 -4.93 0.12
N VAL A 42 -4.94 -3.77 0.62
CA VAL A 42 -3.68 -3.61 1.37
C VAL A 42 -3.70 -4.36 2.70
N ILE A 43 -4.84 -4.34 3.41
CA ILE A 43 -5.04 -5.15 4.63
C ILE A 43 -4.86 -6.63 4.31
N SER A 44 -5.49 -7.12 3.23
CA SER A 44 -5.38 -8.53 2.83
C SER A 44 -3.93 -8.93 2.52
N ILE A 45 -3.17 -8.10 1.82
CA ILE A 45 -1.73 -8.36 1.58
C ILE A 45 -0.97 -8.46 2.90
N ALA A 46 -1.12 -7.48 3.80
CA ALA A 46 -0.38 -7.46 5.06
C ALA A 46 -0.69 -8.69 5.93
N LEU A 47 -1.96 -9.09 6.02
CA LEU A 47 -2.36 -10.28 6.77
C LEU A 47 -1.82 -11.57 6.14
N GLN A 48 -1.80 -11.67 4.81
CA GLN A 48 -1.23 -12.85 4.13
C GLN A 48 0.28 -12.94 4.30
N LEU A 49 1.01 -11.82 4.28
CA LEU A 49 2.44 -11.79 4.61
C LEU A 49 2.68 -12.25 6.05
N GLN A 50 1.89 -11.73 7.00
CA GLN A 50 2.02 -12.11 8.41
C GLN A 50 1.76 -13.61 8.61
N ALA A 51 0.66 -14.13 8.05
CA ALA A 51 0.30 -15.54 8.16
C ALA A 51 1.34 -16.47 7.49
N GLY A 52 1.87 -16.07 6.32
CA GLY A 52 2.89 -16.83 5.60
C GLY A 52 4.30 -16.77 6.20
N SER A 53 4.53 -15.89 7.18
CA SER A 53 5.85 -15.66 7.77
C SER A 53 6.24 -16.65 8.88
N PHE A 54 5.33 -17.55 9.29
CA PHE A 54 5.52 -18.47 10.41
C PHE A 54 6.01 -17.78 11.70
N GLY A 55 5.47 -16.58 11.98
CA GLY A 55 5.77 -15.80 13.19
C GLY A 55 6.98 -14.87 13.07
N SER A 56 7.66 -14.82 11.92
CA SER A 56 8.79 -13.92 11.70
C SER A 56 8.41 -12.49 11.32
N LEU A 57 7.13 -12.22 11.02
CA LEU A 57 6.61 -10.87 10.73
C LEU A 57 5.47 -10.49 11.69
N GLN A 58 5.42 -9.19 12.01
CA GLN A 58 4.27 -8.53 12.63
C GLN A 58 3.80 -7.34 11.80
N VAL A 59 2.55 -6.93 12.05
CA VAL A 59 1.93 -5.79 11.37
C VAL A 59 1.42 -4.77 12.37
N ALA A 60 1.55 -3.49 12.03
CA ALA A 60 0.97 -2.37 12.77
C ALA A 60 0.36 -1.38 11.78
N ALA A 61 -0.85 -0.88 12.07
CA ALA A 61 -1.59 -0.02 11.16
C ALA A 61 -1.88 1.34 11.78
N ASN A 62 -1.70 2.39 10.98
CA ASN A 62 -2.09 3.76 11.30
C ASN A 62 -3.05 4.27 10.22
N THR A 63 -3.96 5.18 10.58
CA THR A 63 -4.89 5.81 9.65
C THR A 63 -4.58 7.30 9.49
N SER A 64 -4.92 7.85 8.34
CA SER A 64 -4.82 9.29 8.08
C SER A 64 -5.88 9.74 7.07
N THR A 65 -6.00 11.05 6.89
CA THR A 65 -6.78 11.67 5.82
C THR A 65 -5.80 12.27 4.81
N VAL A 66 -5.99 11.93 3.53
CA VAL A 66 -5.17 12.43 2.43
C VAL A 66 -6.06 13.30 1.54
N GLU A 67 -5.66 14.56 1.40
CA GLU A 67 -6.26 15.50 0.46
C GLU A 67 -5.78 15.18 -0.95
N LEU A 68 -6.71 15.14 -1.90
CA LEU A 68 -6.47 14.91 -3.31
C LEU A 68 -7.01 16.11 -4.08
N VAL A 69 -6.18 16.60 -5.00
CA VAL A 69 -6.49 17.73 -5.86
C VAL A 69 -6.63 17.20 -7.28
N ASP A 70 -7.84 17.31 -7.82
CA ASP A 70 -8.15 16.96 -9.20
C ASP A 70 -8.38 18.24 -10.01
N GLU A 71 -7.79 18.29 -11.20
CA GLU A 71 -8.05 19.34 -12.18
C GLU A 71 -9.07 18.83 -13.20
N LEU A 72 -10.16 19.58 -13.39
CA LEU A 72 -11.25 19.23 -14.29
C LEU A 72 -11.24 20.20 -15.47
N GLU A 73 -10.92 19.67 -16.65
CA GLU A 73 -11.02 20.39 -17.92
C GLU A 73 -12.47 20.47 -18.39
N PRO A 74 -12.98 21.65 -18.77
CA PRO A 74 -14.31 21.78 -19.34
C PRO A 74 -14.36 21.25 -20.77
N GLU A 75 -15.51 20.70 -21.18
CA GLU A 75 -15.72 20.22 -22.57
C GLU A 75 -15.75 21.37 -23.60
N THR A 76 -15.84 22.62 -23.15
CA THR A 76 -15.93 23.80 -24.00
C THR A 76 -14.72 24.71 -23.78
N ASP A 77 -14.09 25.17 -24.86
CA ASP A 77 -12.91 26.04 -24.85
C ASP A 77 -13.12 27.43 -24.20
N THR A 78 -14.34 27.77 -23.81
CA THR A 78 -14.71 29.07 -23.23
C THR A 78 -14.63 29.12 -21.71
N ARG A 79 -14.37 27.99 -21.05
CA ARG A 79 -14.32 27.91 -19.58
C ARG A 79 -12.91 27.60 -19.12
N GLU A 80 -12.58 28.09 -17.93
CA GLU A 80 -11.32 27.81 -17.26
C GLU A 80 -11.37 26.44 -16.56
N PRO A 81 -10.20 25.78 -16.36
CA PRO A 81 -10.10 24.54 -15.59
C PRO A 81 -10.60 24.72 -14.15
N LEU A 82 -11.31 23.71 -13.63
CA LEU A 82 -11.83 23.72 -12.26
C LEU A 82 -10.97 22.81 -11.36
N ILE A 83 -10.48 23.36 -10.26
CA ILE A 83 -9.83 22.58 -9.21
C ILE A 83 -10.87 22.00 -8.25
N ARG A 84 -10.86 20.68 -8.09
CA ARG A 84 -11.69 19.95 -7.12
C ARG A 84 -10.81 19.32 -6.05
N ILE A 85 -11.10 19.62 -4.80
CA ILE A 85 -10.43 19.02 -3.64
C ILE A 85 -11.32 17.93 -3.05
N CYS A 86 -10.79 16.74 -2.83
CA CYS A 86 -11.47 15.66 -2.12
C CYS A 86 -10.58 15.02 -1.06
N ASN A 87 -11.21 14.50 0.01
CA ASN A 87 -10.51 13.86 1.11
C ASN A 87 -10.76 12.36 1.10
N ASN A 88 -9.69 11.58 1.04
CA ASN A 88 -9.76 10.12 1.14
C ASN A 88 -9.16 9.64 2.46
N SER A 89 -9.78 8.61 3.02
CA SER A 89 -9.16 7.85 4.11
C SER A 89 -7.96 7.07 3.57
N ALA A 90 -6.90 7.01 4.37
CA ALA A 90 -5.71 6.23 4.09
C ALA A 90 -5.34 5.32 5.27
N ILE A 91 -4.72 4.19 4.96
CA ILE A 91 -4.11 3.28 5.91
C ILE A 91 -2.63 3.12 5.58
N HIS A 92 -1.80 3.10 6.61
CA HIS A 92 -0.36 2.85 6.53
C HIS A 92 -0.07 1.62 7.36
N ILE A 93 0.20 0.49 6.71
CA ILE A 93 0.49 -0.77 7.39
C ILE A 93 1.99 -0.99 7.36
N ARG A 94 2.63 -0.92 8.53
CA ARG A 94 4.01 -1.34 8.75
C ARG A 94 4.03 -2.87 8.85
N VAL A 95 4.85 -3.53 8.05
CA VAL A 95 5.13 -4.98 8.13
C VAL A 95 6.60 -5.14 8.46
N PHE A 96 6.94 -5.72 9.60
CA PHE A 96 8.30 -5.70 10.13
C PHE A 96 8.70 -7.05 10.73
N ARG A 97 10.00 -7.37 10.64
CA ARG A 97 10.57 -8.60 11.20
C ARG A 97 10.59 -8.55 12.72
N VAL A 98 10.26 -9.69 13.33
CA VAL A 98 10.36 -9.90 14.78
C VAL A 98 11.11 -11.21 15.07
N ALA A 99 11.74 -11.29 16.23
CA ALA A 99 12.28 -12.57 16.69
C ALA A 99 11.11 -13.55 16.92
N PRO A 100 11.16 -14.77 16.36
CA PRO A 100 10.15 -15.78 16.64
C PRO A 100 10.12 -16.09 18.14
N LYS A 101 8.92 -16.31 18.68
CA LYS A 101 8.70 -16.71 20.07
C LYS A 101 8.96 -18.19 20.26
#